data_AF-A0A497DU06-F1
#
_entry.id   AF-A0A497DU06-F1
#
_cell.length_a   1.000
_cell.length_b   1.000
_cell.length_c   1.000
_cell.angle_alpha   90.00
_cell.angle_beta   90.00
_cell.angle_gamma   90.00
#
_symmetry.space_group_name_H-M   'P 1'
#
loop_
_entity.id
_entity.type
_entity.pdbx_description
1 polymer ?
#
loop_
_entity_poly.entity_id
_entity_poly.type
_entity_poly.pdbx_seq_one_letter_code
_entity_poly.pdbx_strand_id
1 'polypeptide(L)'
;MATKTQGGLKWELIFSLLFILLNSFSSISVQSSPQSYEPTPENLKARQWFQDAKFGLFVHWGIYSILGDGEWVMNTQGIPVKTYEKLASFFYPVYYNPAEWVSLAKKAGMKYIVITSRHHDGFSMFDTKYSDYNVVKATPYGRDVLKMLAEECRKQGIKLGLYYSLLDWHHPDYFPRGATGHRTGRPDHGNWENYIQFMKNQLRELLTNYGQILCIWLDGYWDRREANWH
;
A
#
# COMPACT_ATOMS: atom_id res chain seq x y z
N MET A 1 -39.74 -41.19 67.55
CA MET A 1 -40.88 -41.48 66.66
C MET A 1 -41.66 -40.19 66.45
N ALA A 2 -41.69 -39.67 65.22
CA ALA A 2 -42.67 -38.69 64.75
C ALA A 2 -42.66 -38.75 63.22
N THR A 3 -43.82 -38.92 62.60
CA THR A 3 -43.97 -39.20 61.16
C THR A 3 -44.52 -38.00 60.39
N LYS A 4 -44.27 -38.02 59.06
CA LYS A 4 -44.92 -37.27 57.95
C LYS A 4 -46.33 -36.72 58.30
N THR A 5 -46.80 -35.59 57.77
CA THR A 5 -46.91 -35.16 56.36
C THR A 5 -47.08 -33.61 56.32
N GLN A 6 -47.21 -32.86 55.20
CA GLN A 6 -47.32 -33.15 53.75
C GLN A 6 -46.31 -32.29 52.95
N GLY A 7 -46.36 -32.35 51.61
CA GLY A 7 -45.74 -31.36 50.72
C GLY A 7 -46.52 -31.23 49.41
N GLY A 8 -46.84 -29.99 49.01
CA GLY A 8 -47.56 -29.66 47.77
C GLY A 8 -47.64 -28.14 47.57
N LEU A 9 -47.66 -27.68 46.31
CA LEU A 9 -47.77 -26.28 45.88
C LEU A 9 -46.69 -25.29 46.38
N LYS A 10 -45.42 -25.42 45.93
CA LYS A 10 -44.43 -24.30 45.99
C LYS A 10 -43.42 -24.19 44.82
N TRP A 11 -43.51 -25.00 43.76
CA TRP A 11 -42.49 -25.01 42.69
C TRP A 11 -42.81 -24.17 41.43
N GLU A 12 -44.09 -24.00 41.07
CA GLU A 12 -44.51 -23.28 39.85
C GLU A 12 -44.18 -21.78 39.86
N LEU A 13 -44.20 -21.12 41.02
CA LEU A 13 -44.09 -19.65 41.11
C LEU A 13 -42.64 -19.12 41.08
N ILE A 14 -41.63 -19.97 41.29
CA ILE A 14 -40.22 -19.54 41.34
C ILE A 14 -39.62 -19.43 39.93
N PHE A 15 -40.10 -20.23 38.97
CA PHE A 15 -39.61 -20.17 37.58
C PHE A 15 -40.04 -18.89 36.82
N SER A 16 -41.22 -18.35 37.12
CA SER A 16 -41.75 -17.16 36.41
C SER A 16 -41.02 -15.85 36.74
N LEU A 17 -40.42 -15.71 37.93
CA LEU A 17 -39.68 -14.50 38.31
C LEU A 17 -38.23 -14.48 37.80
N LEU A 18 -37.59 -15.64 37.60
CA LEU A 18 -36.21 -15.68 37.10
C LEU A 18 -36.10 -15.30 35.61
N PHE A 19 -37.19 -15.48 34.85
CA PHE A 19 -37.21 -15.25 33.39
C PHE A 19 -37.27 -13.75 33.00
N ILE A 20 -37.72 -12.89 33.92
CA ILE A 20 -37.94 -11.46 33.64
C ILE A 20 -36.65 -10.63 33.87
N LEU A 21 -35.76 -11.07 34.76
CA LEU A 21 -34.53 -10.34 35.13
C LEU A 21 -33.34 -10.54 34.16
N LEU A 22 -33.45 -11.42 33.16
CA LEU A 22 -32.37 -11.76 32.22
C LEU A 22 -32.42 -11.00 30.88
N ASN A 23 -33.41 -10.13 30.66
CA ASN A 23 -33.63 -9.44 29.37
C ASN A 23 -33.13 -7.99 29.30
N SER A 24 -32.36 -7.52 30.30
CA SER A 24 -31.93 -6.11 30.41
C SER A 24 -30.43 -5.87 30.21
N PHE A 25 -29.78 -6.69 29.38
CA PHE A 25 -28.48 -6.36 28.79
C PHE A 25 -28.62 -6.22 27.27
N SER A 26 -29.34 -5.18 26.84
CA SER A 26 -29.26 -4.69 25.48
C SER A 26 -27.86 -4.12 25.25
N SER A 27 -26.98 -4.94 24.67
CA SER A 27 -25.67 -4.48 24.19
C SER A 27 -25.87 -3.28 23.28
N ILE A 28 -25.34 -2.12 23.69
CA ILE A 28 -25.27 -0.95 22.82
C ILE A 28 -24.23 -1.28 21.74
N SER A 29 -24.72 -1.86 20.64
CA SER A 29 -23.97 -1.97 19.41
C SER A 29 -23.72 -0.56 18.90
N VAL A 30 -22.52 -0.03 19.17
CA VAL A 30 -22.00 1.18 18.53
C VAL A 30 -21.83 0.85 17.06
N GLN A 31 -22.91 1.03 16.29
CA GLN A 31 -22.91 0.82 14.87
C GLN A 31 -22.09 1.97 14.26
N SER A 32 -20.85 1.68 13.89
CA SER A 32 -20.00 2.62 13.17
C SER A 32 -20.62 2.88 11.80
N SER A 33 -21.42 3.94 11.72
CA SER A 33 -21.92 4.47 10.45
C SER A 33 -20.72 4.61 9.50
N PRO A 34 -20.78 4.06 8.28
CA PRO A 34 -19.73 4.27 7.30
C PRO A 34 -19.61 5.79 7.09
N GLN A 35 -18.46 6.35 7.44
CA GLN A 35 -18.22 7.79 7.33
C GLN A 35 -18.36 8.18 5.86
N SER A 36 -19.41 8.92 5.52
CA SER A 36 -19.64 9.39 4.16
C SER A 36 -18.48 10.30 3.76
N TYR A 37 -17.70 9.85 2.79
CA TYR A 37 -16.54 10.58 2.32
C TYR A 37 -17.00 11.79 1.49
N GLU A 38 -16.93 12.97 2.09
CA GLU A 38 -17.13 14.26 1.42
C GLU A 38 -15.79 14.80 0.90
N PRO A 39 -15.60 14.96 -0.43
CA PRO A 39 -14.37 15.50 -0.99
C PRO A 39 -14.19 16.99 -0.65
N THR A 40 -12.98 17.41 -0.27
CA THR A 40 -12.70 18.85 -0.08
C THR A 40 -12.74 19.62 -1.41
N PRO A 41 -12.94 20.96 -1.39
CA PRO A 41 -12.88 21.79 -2.59
C PRO A 41 -11.57 21.65 -3.39
N GLU A 42 -10.45 21.42 -2.70
CA GLU A 42 -9.13 21.17 -3.30
C GLU A 42 -9.11 19.82 -4.03
N ASN A 43 -9.73 18.79 -3.44
CA ASN A 43 -9.87 17.48 -4.06
C ASN A 43 -10.73 17.56 -5.34
N LEU A 44 -11.84 18.30 -5.31
CA LEU A 44 -12.68 18.53 -6.48
C LEU A 44 -11.93 19.28 -7.60
N LYS A 45 -11.17 20.33 -7.25
CA LYS A 45 -10.30 21.05 -8.21
C LYS A 45 -9.22 20.14 -8.80
N ALA A 46 -8.63 19.25 -8.01
CA ALA A 46 -7.64 18.28 -8.49
C ALA A 46 -8.25 17.25 -9.45
N ARG A 47 -9.46 16.75 -9.17
CA ARG A 47 -10.22 15.88 -10.08
C ARG A 47 -10.51 16.57 -11.41
N GLN A 48 -11.01 17.81 -11.37
CA GLN A 48 -11.29 18.59 -12.57
C GLN A 48 -10.02 18.78 -13.42
N TRP A 49 -8.91 19.20 -12.79
CA TRP A 49 -7.62 19.32 -13.48
C TRP A 49 -7.17 18.00 -14.13
N PHE A 50 -7.31 16.87 -13.44
CA PHE A 50 -6.94 15.56 -13.98
C PHE A 50 -7.84 15.15 -15.15
N GLN A 51 -9.15 15.41 -15.05
CA GLN A 51 -10.11 15.19 -16.12
C GLN A 51 -9.81 16.06 -17.34
N ASP A 52 -9.34 17.29 -17.16
CA ASP A 52 -8.97 18.20 -18.26
C ASP A 52 -7.57 17.94 -18.83
N ALA A 53 -6.67 17.36 -18.04
CA ALA A 53 -5.33 17.00 -18.46
C ALA A 53 -5.30 15.95 -19.58
N LYS A 54 -6.26 14.99 -19.55
CA LYS A 54 -6.49 13.87 -20.49
C LYS A 54 -5.36 12.87 -20.68
N PHE A 55 -4.12 13.34 -20.87
CA PHE A 55 -2.99 12.56 -21.37
C PHE A 55 -1.75 12.75 -20.49
N GLY A 56 -1.14 11.63 -20.11
CA GLY A 56 0.05 11.57 -19.29
C GLY A 56 0.90 10.36 -19.62
N LEU A 57 2.15 10.37 -19.16
CA LEU A 57 3.07 9.24 -19.26
C LEU A 57 2.90 8.32 -18.04
N PHE A 58 2.95 7.01 -18.23
CA PHE A 58 3.18 6.06 -17.15
C PHE A 58 4.57 5.43 -17.33
N VAL A 59 5.39 5.44 -16.28
CA VAL A 59 6.72 4.82 -16.26
C VAL A 59 6.73 3.70 -15.22
N HIS A 60 6.80 2.45 -15.70
CA HIS A 60 7.20 1.31 -14.87
C HIS A 60 8.71 1.16 -14.98
N TRP A 61 9.41 1.47 -13.89
CA TRP A 61 10.86 1.33 -13.79
C TRP A 61 11.30 0.93 -12.38
N GLY A 62 12.21 -0.02 -12.31
CA GLY A 62 12.75 -0.61 -11.09
C GLY A 62 13.79 -1.68 -11.44
N ILE A 63 14.33 -2.38 -10.44
CA ILE A 63 15.38 -3.40 -10.64
C ILE A 63 14.96 -4.56 -11.56
N TYR A 64 13.66 -4.84 -11.69
CA TYR A 64 13.12 -5.79 -12.69
C TYR A 64 13.57 -5.45 -14.12
N SER A 65 13.83 -4.18 -14.45
CA SER A 65 14.25 -3.79 -15.80
C SER A 65 15.62 -4.35 -16.19
N ILE A 66 16.43 -4.82 -15.24
CA ILE A 66 17.71 -5.50 -15.50
C ILE A 66 17.49 -6.87 -16.16
N LEU A 67 16.39 -7.56 -15.79
CA LEU A 67 16.09 -8.90 -16.31
C LEU A 67 15.40 -8.86 -17.69
N GLY A 68 14.72 -7.76 -18.04
CA GLY A 68 14.03 -7.62 -19.32
C GLY A 68 12.79 -8.49 -19.51
N ASP A 69 12.34 -9.20 -18.46
CA ASP A 69 11.23 -10.19 -18.48
C ASP A 69 9.98 -9.70 -17.73
N GLY A 70 9.75 -8.38 -17.74
CA GLY A 70 8.62 -7.72 -17.09
C GLY A 70 8.71 -7.59 -15.56
N GLU A 71 7.87 -6.73 -15.00
CA GLU A 71 7.84 -6.36 -13.58
C GLU A 71 7.28 -7.44 -12.65
N TRP A 72 6.66 -8.49 -13.21
CA TRP A 72 6.14 -9.66 -12.49
C TRP A 72 7.13 -10.82 -12.38
N VAL A 73 8.32 -10.73 -12.98
CA VAL A 73 9.32 -11.82 -13.10
C VAL A 73 9.65 -12.51 -11.77
N MET A 74 9.72 -11.75 -10.67
CA MET A 74 9.95 -12.31 -9.33
C MET A 74 8.90 -13.35 -8.93
N ASN A 75 7.61 -13.06 -9.20
CA ASN A 75 6.50 -13.96 -8.86
C ASN A 75 6.30 -15.06 -9.91
N THR A 76 6.35 -14.74 -11.20
CA THR A 76 6.10 -15.71 -12.27
C THR A 76 7.15 -16.82 -12.26
N GLN A 77 8.44 -16.48 -12.24
CA GLN A 77 9.53 -17.46 -12.13
C GLN A 77 9.72 -17.98 -10.70
N GLY A 78 9.13 -17.33 -9.68
CA GLY A 78 9.27 -17.74 -8.27
C GLY A 78 10.68 -17.51 -7.71
N ILE A 79 11.29 -16.36 -8.04
CA ILE A 79 12.65 -16.01 -7.64
C ILE A 79 12.66 -15.74 -6.12
N PRO A 80 13.51 -16.42 -5.33
CA PRO A 80 13.63 -16.14 -3.90
C PRO A 80 14.13 -14.71 -3.63
N VAL A 81 13.63 -14.06 -2.56
CA VAL A 81 14.02 -12.69 -2.15
C VAL A 81 15.53 -12.50 -2.18
N LYS A 82 16.29 -13.37 -1.48
CA LYS A 82 17.77 -13.30 -1.41
C LYS A 82 18.50 -13.45 -2.75
N THR A 83 17.84 -13.99 -3.76
CA THR A 83 18.37 -14.05 -5.13
C THR A 83 18.01 -12.79 -5.90
N TYR A 84 16.77 -12.32 -5.77
CA TYR A 84 16.25 -11.15 -6.46
C TYR A 84 16.89 -9.84 -5.95
N GLU A 85 17.18 -9.73 -4.65
CA GLU A 85 17.88 -8.59 -4.03
C GLU A 85 19.23 -8.27 -4.70
N LYS A 86 19.88 -9.28 -5.29
CA LYS A 86 21.16 -9.11 -6.00
C LYS A 86 21.05 -8.20 -7.22
N LEU A 87 19.86 -8.02 -7.81
CA LEU A 87 19.67 -7.10 -8.93
C LEU A 87 20.03 -5.65 -8.56
N ALA A 88 19.83 -5.26 -7.30
CA ALA A 88 20.16 -3.91 -6.84
C ALA A 88 21.66 -3.59 -7.00
N SER A 89 22.56 -4.56 -6.84
CA SER A 89 24.01 -4.34 -7.03
C SER A 89 24.43 -4.10 -8.49
N PHE A 90 23.58 -4.47 -9.46
CA PHE A 90 23.77 -4.19 -10.89
C PHE A 90 23.02 -2.93 -11.36
N PHE A 91 22.18 -2.32 -10.51
CA PHE A 91 21.36 -1.18 -10.89
C PHE A 91 22.17 0.12 -10.92
N TYR A 92 22.76 0.42 -12.07
CA TYR A 92 23.50 1.67 -12.30
C TYR A 92 23.05 2.36 -13.61
N PRO A 93 21.94 3.12 -13.58
CA PRO A 93 21.39 3.74 -14.78
C PRO A 93 22.19 4.98 -15.24
N VAL A 94 23.30 4.72 -15.93
CA VAL A 94 24.24 5.74 -16.47
C VAL A 94 23.58 6.82 -17.32
N TYR A 95 22.54 6.46 -18.08
CA TYR A 95 21.83 7.35 -19.01
C TYR A 95 20.53 7.92 -18.42
N TYR A 96 20.28 7.79 -17.11
CA TYR A 96 19.10 8.38 -16.50
C TYR A 96 19.20 9.91 -16.47
N ASN A 97 18.46 10.57 -17.35
CA ASN A 97 18.32 12.02 -17.42
C ASN A 97 16.83 12.41 -17.31
N PRO A 98 16.35 12.91 -16.15
CA PRO A 98 14.96 13.33 -16.00
C PRO A 98 14.60 14.52 -16.91
N ALA A 99 15.58 15.36 -17.29
CA ALA A 99 15.30 16.52 -18.12
C ALA A 99 14.83 16.11 -19.52
N GLU A 100 15.45 15.06 -20.08
CA GLU A 100 15.04 14.43 -21.34
C GLU A 100 13.66 13.77 -21.21
N TRP A 101 13.40 13.02 -20.15
CA TRP A 101 12.11 12.35 -19.93
C TRP A 101 10.95 13.34 -19.83
N VAL A 102 11.12 14.40 -19.03
CA VAL A 102 10.11 15.43 -18.84
C VAL A 102 9.93 16.28 -20.11
N SER A 103 11.01 16.60 -20.83
CA SER A 103 10.93 17.28 -22.12
C SER A 103 10.27 16.42 -23.19
N LEU A 104 10.50 15.10 -23.21
CA LEU A 104 9.86 14.16 -24.12
C LEU A 104 8.35 14.13 -23.88
N ALA A 105 7.92 13.92 -22.63
CA ALA A 105 6.50 13.93 -22.25
C ALA A 105 5.83 15.27 -22.64
N LYS A 106 6.49 16.40 -22.34
CA LYS A 106 6.00 17.73 -22.68
C LYS A 106 5.89 17.96 -24.19
N LYS A 107 6.87 17.52 -24.98
CA LYS A 107 6.85 17.58 -26.46
C LYS A 107 5.76 16.69 -27.06
N ALA A 108 5.49 15.54 -26.45
CA ALA A 108 4.36 14.67 -26.81
C ALA A 108 2.98 15.24 -26.40
N GLY A 109 2.93 16.38 -25.72
CA GLY A 109 1.69 17.06 -25.31
C GLY A 109 1.12 16.60 -23.96
N MET A 110 1.74 15.61 -23.31
CA MET A 110 1.35 15.07 -22.01
C MET A 110 1.42 16.15 -20.91
N LYS A 111 0.52 16.06 -19.92
CA LYS A 111 0.39 17.05 -18.83
C LYS A 111 0.95 16.58 -17.48
N TYR A 112 1.11 15.27 -17.33
CA TYR A 112 1.63 14.65 -16.12
C TYR A 112 2.45 13.39 -16.44
N ILE A 113 3.26 12.97 -15.48
CA ILE A 113 3.97 11.69 -15.46
C ILE A 113 3.54 10.96 -14.20
N VAL A 114 3.24 9.66 -14.29
CA VAL A 114 3.14 8.74 -13.15
C VAL A 114 4.33 7.78 -13.21
N ILE A 115 5.01 7.56 -12.10
CA ILE A 115 6.15 6.62 -12.03
C ILE A 115 6.01 5.68 -10.84
N THR A 116 6.48 4.43 -11.00
CA THR A 116 6.59 3.44 -9.91
C THR A 116 7.58 3.91 -8.83
N SER A 117 7.06 4.41 -7.70
CA SER A 117 7.88 4.70 -6.50
C SER A 117 8.30 3.41 -5.77
N ARG A 118 7.41 2.40 -5.76
CA ARG A 118 7.64 1.03 -5.25
C ARG A 118 6.71 0.09 -6.00
N HIS A 119 7.23 -1.00 -6.57
CA HIS A 119 6.44 -2.04 -7.24
C HIS A 119 6.24 -3.27 -6.33
N HIS A 120 5.53 -4.29 -6.80
CA HIS A 120 5.26 -5.54 -6.06
C HIS A 120 6.54 -6.22 -5.54
N ASP A 121 7.68 -6.06 -6.21
CA ASP A 121 8.97 -6.63 -5.80
C ASP A 121 9.58 -5.96 -4.55
N GLY A 122 8.93 -4.94 -4.01
CA GLY A 122 9.30 -4.27 -2.78
C GLY A 122 10.55 -3.39 -2.89
N PHE A 123 11.04 -3.10 -4.09
CA PHE A 123 12.16 -2.17 -4.27
C PHE A 123 11.68 -0.71 -4.31
N SER A 124 12.21 0.14 -3.42
CA SER A 124 11.87 1.57 -3.40
C SER A 124 12.78 2.39 -4.31
N MET A 125 12.20 3.07 -5.28
CA MET A 125 12.88 3.97 -6.25
C MET A 125 13.16 5.38 -5.70
N PHE A 126 13.20 5.52 -4.37
CA PHE A 126 13.30 6.78 -3.64
C PHE A 126 14.04 6.57 -2.31
N ASP A 127 14.63 7.62 -1.72
CA ASP A 127 15.32 7.47 -0.44
C ASP A 127 14.32 7.37 0.72
N THR A 128 14.17 6.15 1.24
CA THR A 128 13.30 5.84 2.38
C THR A 128 14.13 5.44 3.58
N LYS A 129 13.78 5.97 4.76
CA LYS A 129 14.41 5.54 6.01
C LYS A 129 13.83 4.23 6.57
N TYR A 130 12.73 3.74 5.99
CA TYR A 130 11.99 2.57 6.51
C TYR A 130 12.44 1.23 5.91
N SER A 131 13.28 1.24 4.88
CA SER A 131 13.97 0.05 4.37
C SER A 131 15.29 0.45 3.71
N ASP A 132 16.30 -0.40 3.83
CA ASP A 132 17.56 -0.25 3.11
C ASP A 132 17.49 -0.81 1.68
N TYR A 133 16.41 -1.53 1.34
CA TYR A 133 16.14 -2.04 0.00
C TYR A 133 15.56 -0.94 -0.91
N ASN A 134 16.39 0.06 -1.20
CA ASN A 134 16.04 1.23 -1.99
C ASN A 134 17.18 1.68 -2.94
N VAL A 135 16.85 2.53 -3.90
CA VAL A 135 17.76 3.00 -4.96
C VAL A 135 19.03 3.70 -4.45
N VAL A 136 18.98 4.37 -3.30
CA VAL A 136 20.12 5.10 -2.73
C VAL A 136 21.06 4.17 -1.97
N LYS A 137 20.51 3.23 -1.19
CA LYS A 137 21.28 2.42 -0.25
C LYS A 137 21.70 1.04 -0.78
N ALA A 138 20.86 0.41 -1.60
CA ALA A 138 21.09 -0.96 -2.09
C ALA A 138 21.79 -1.01 -3.45
N THR A 139 22.07 0.12 -4.09
CA THR A 139 22.63 0.17 -5.45
C THR A 139 23.93 0.99 -5.51
N PRO A 140 24.82 0.72 -6.47
CA PRO A 140 25.97 1.58 -6.72
C PRO A 140 25.60 2.97 -7.27
N TYR A 141 24.32 3.23 -7.61
CA TYR A 141 23.89 4.52 -8.17
C TYR A 141 23.85 5.64 -7.13
N GLY A 142 23.55 5.31 -5.86
CA GLY A 142 23.70 6.21 -4.72
C GLY A 142 22.87 7.50 -4.77
N ARG A 143 21.87 7.61 -5.65
CA ARG A 143 21.11 8.84 -5.92
C ARG A 143 19.62 8.58 -6.00
N ASP A 144 18.85 9.50 -5.43
CA ASP A 144 17.40 9.46 -5.41
C ASP A 144 16.82 9.87 -6.77
N VAL A 145 16.56 8.88 -7.62
CA VAL A 145 15.99 9.10 -8.96
C VAL A 145 14.60 9.72 -8.90
N LEU A 146 13.79 9.43 -7.88
CA LEU A 146 12.45 9.99 -7.78
C LEU A 146 12.49 11.48 -7.44
N LYS A 147 13.38 11.90 -6.54
CA LYS A 147 13.62 13.31 -6.25
C LYS A 147 14.16 14.06 -7.45
N MET A 148 15.10 13.47 -8.19
CA MET A 148 15.61 14.03 -9.45
C MET A 148 14.47 14.27 -10.46
N LEU A 149 13.53 13.33 -10.62
CA LEU A 149 12.36 13.51 -11.48
C LEU A 149 11.39 14.59 -10.95
N ALA A 150 11.10 14.58 -9.64
CA ALA A 150 10.16 15.52 -9.03
C ALA A 150 10.62 16.99 -9.16
N GLU A 151 11.92 17.24 -8.95
CA GLU A 151 12.52 18.54 -9.17
C GLU A 151 12.42 18.99 -10.63
N GLU A 152 12.62 18.08 -11.58
CA GLU A 152 12.61 18.38 -13.01
C GLU A 152 11.20 18.58 -13.59
N CYS A 153 10.24 17.75 -13.17
CA CYS A 153 8.80 17.95 -13.41
C CYS A 153 8.37 19.36 -12.99
N ARG A 154 8.78 19.79 -11.78
CA ARG A 154 8.52 21.13 -11.25
C ARG A 154 9.16 22.24 -12.10
N LYS A 155 10.42 22.09 -12.54
CA LYS A 155 11.09 23.08 -13.42
C LYS A 155 10.38 23.24 -14.76
N GLN A 156 9.96 22.14 -15.39
CA GLN A 156 9.38 22.17 -16.74
C GLN A 156 7.85 22.34 -16.76
N GLY A 157 7.19 22.36 -15.60
CA GLY A 157 5.73 22.57 -15.48
C GLY A 157 4.88 21.34 -15.78
N ILE A 158 5.41 20.14 -15.55
CA ILE A 158 4.70 18.86 -15.66
C ILE A 158 4.35 18.37 -14.25
N LYS A 159 3.11 17.92 -14.02
CA LYS A 159 2.73 17.37 -12.71
C LYS A 159 3.26 15.94 -12.54
N LEU A 160 3.73 15.60 -11.35
CA LEU A 160 4.18 14.25 -10.99
C LEU A 160 3.12 13.53 -10.15
N GLY A 161 2.64 12.38 -10.61
CA GLY A 161 1.94 11.38 -9.79
C GLY A 161 2.88 10.23 -9.44
N LEU A 162 2.56 9.49 -8.39
CA LEU A 162 3.40 8.39 -7.89
C LEU A 162 2.57 7.12 -7.84
N TYR A 163 2.97 6.08 -8.58
CA TYR A 163 2.45 4.75 -8.34
C TYR A 163 3.08 4.19 -7.06
N TYR A 164 2.28 3.53 -6.23
CA TYR A 164 2.76 2.82 -5.05
C TYR A 164 2.01 1.50 -4.90
N SER A 165 2.74 0.39 -4.83
CA SER A 165 2.12 -0.91 -4.60
C SER A 165 1.83 -1.17 -3.11
N LEU A 166 0.58 -1.50 -2.84
CA LEU A 166 0.06 -2.06 -1.60
C LEU A 166 0.46 -3.54 -1.44
N LEU A 167 0.78 -4.23 -2.55
CA LEU A 167 1.30 -5.59 -2.56
C LEU A 167 2.82 -5.54 -2.38
N ASP A 168 3.33 -6.42 -1.52
CA ASP A 168 4.76 -6.59 -1.30
C ASP A 168 5.16 -8.08 -1.37
N TRP A 169 6.15 -8.40 -2.20
CA TRP A 169 6.76 -9.73 -2.33
C TRP A 169 8.09 -9.85 -1.57
N HIS A 170 8.59 -8.77 -0.98
CA HIS A 170 9.84 -8.70 -0.22
C HIS A 170 9.59 -8.66 1.29
N HIS A 171 8.72 -7.76 1.74
CA HIS A 171 8.53 -7.48 3.16
C HIS A 171 7.93 -8.71 3.89
N PRO A 172 8.50 -9.16 5.03
CA PRO A 172 8.00 -10.33 5.77
C PRO A 172 6.66 -10.05 6.45
N ASP A 173 6.45 -8.84 6.97
CA ASP A 173 5.19 -8.44 7.61
C ASP A 173 3.99 -8.31 6.66
N TYR A 174 4.17 -8.48 5.34
CA TYR A 174 3.06 -8.69 4.41
C TYR A 174 2.47 -10.10 4.60
N PHE A 175 1.82 -10.29 5.75
CA PHE A 175 1.39 -11.57 6.28
C PHE A 175 -0.01 -11.46 6.93
N PRO A 176 -0.89 -12.47 6.82
CA PRO A 176 -0.84 -13.59 5.87
C PRO A 176 -0.64 -13.13 4.41
N ARG A 177 -0.01 -13.97 3.59
CA ARG A 177 0.18 -13.68 2.16
C ARG A 177 -1.18 -13.63 1.46
N GLY A 178 -1.29 -12.86 0.38
CA GLY A 178 -2.46 -12.87 -0.48
C GLY A 178 -2.39 -13.96 -1.54
N ALA A 179 -2.83 -13.66 -2.76
CA ALA A 179 -2.89 -14.60 -3.88
C ALA A 179 -1.54 -14.84 -4.59
N THR A 180 -0.52 -14.02 -4.32
CA THR A 180 0.76 -14.02 -5.04
C THR A 180 1.97 -14.06 -4.10
N GLY A 181 3.16 -14.22 -4.68
CA GLY A 181 4.41 -14.16 -3.95
C GLY A 181 4.70 -15.36 -3.03
N HIS A 182 3.94 -16.46 -3.13
CA HIS A 182 4.14 -17.66 -2.30
C HIS A 182 5.51 -18.33 -2.50
N ARG A 183 6.09 -18.25 -3.70
CA ARG A 183 7.39 -18.86 -4.07
C ARG A 183 8.62 -17.99 -3.78
N THR A 184 8.44 -16.78 -3.23
CA THR A 184 9.55 -15.84 -2.99
C THR A 184 10.46 -16.21 -1.81
N GLY A 185 10.21 -17.33 -1.12
CA GLY A 185 11.07 -17.79 -0.02
C GLY A 185 11.07 -16.91 1.23
N ARG A 186 10.08 -16.00 1.36
CA ARG A 186 9.84 -15.24 2.60
C ARG A 186 9.52 -16.18 3.77
N PRO A 187 9.71 -15.72 5.03
CA PRO A 187 9.23 -16.44 6.22
C PRO A 187 7.72 -16.66 6.19
N ASP A 188 7.25 -17.73 6.83
CA ASP A 188 5.81 -18.02 6.98
C ASP A 188 5.25 -17.42 8.29
N HIS A 189 5.65 -16.18 8.56
CA HIS A 189 5.19 -15.36 9.68
C HIS A 189 5.44 -13.88 9.37
N GLY A 190 4.68 -13.02 10.03
CA GLY A 190 4.78 -11.57 9.94
C GLY A 190 3.60 -10.91 10.64
N ASN A 191 3.63 -9.58 10.80
CA ASN A 191 2.59 -8.81 11.45
C ASN A 191 1.99 -7.77 10.49
N TRP A 192 0.72 -7.97 10.11
CA TRP A 192 0.03 -7.08 9.18
C TRP A 192 0.06 -5.59 9.55
N GLU A 193 -0.11 -5.27 10.83
CA GLU A 193 -0.15 -3.88 11.30
C GLU A 193 1.22 -3.21 11.20
N ASN A 194 2.32 -3.96 11.37
CA ASN A 194 3.66 -3.46 11.08
C ASN A 194 3.80 -3.10 9.59
N TYR A 195 3.29 -3.93 8.68
CA TYR A 195 3.32 -3.64 7.24
C TYR A 195 2.45 -2.42 6.89
N ILE A 196 1.23 -2.31 7.43
CA ILE A 196 0.37 -1.14 7.26
C ILE A 196 1.06 0.12 7.79
N GLN A 197 1.76 0.04 8.92
CA GLN A 197 2.50 1.17 9.48
C GLN A 197 3.74 1.53 8.64
N PHE A 198 4.47 0.54 8.10
CA PHE A 198 5.57 0.71 7.13
C PHE A 198 5.07 1.42 5.86
N MET A 199 3.98 0.94 5.27
CA MET A 199 3.33 1.52 4.09
C MET A 199 2.91 2.98 4.33
N LYS A 200 2.15 3.25 5.40
CA LYS A 200 1.71 4.62 5.78
C LYS A 200 2.90 5.55 6.00
N ASN A 201 4.00 5.03 6.52
CA ASN A 201 5.24 5.77 6.75
C ASN A 201 5.94 6.13 5.43
N GLN A 202 6.05 5.20 4.48
CA GLN A 202 6.57 5.49 3.14
C GLN A 202 5.67 6.45 2.35
N LEU A 203 4.35 6.26 2.38
CA LEU A 203 3.40 7.19 1.77
C LEU A 203 3.53 8.60 2.35
N ARG A 204 3.81 8.74 3.65
CA ARG A 204 4.12 10.04 4.26
C ARG A 204 5.39 10.66 3.68
N GLU A 205 6.50 9.92 3.58
CA GLU A 205 7.74 10.42 2.96
C GLU A 205 7.50 10.90 1.52
N LEU A 206 6.76 10.13 0.72
CA LEU A 206 6.42 10.45 -0.66
C LEU A 206 5.58 11.74 -0.78
N LEU A 207 4.65 11.96 0.15
CA LEU A 207 3.78 13.13 0.18
C LEU A 207 4.40 14.38 0.83
N THR A 208 5.50 14.25 1.59
CA THR A 208 6.17 15.41 2.24
C THR A 208 7.49 15.82 1.59
N ASN A 209 8.26 14.87 1.04
CA ASN A 209 9.67 15.13 0.68
C ASN A 209 9.87 15.43 -0.81
N TYR A 210 8.89 15.14 -1.66
CA TYR A 210 8.99 15.19 -3.13
C TYR A 210 8.18 16.35 -3.76
N GLY A 211 7.72 17.30 -2.95
CA GLY A 211 6.94 18.46 -3.40
C GLY A 211 5.47 18.14 -3.66
N GLN A 212 4.81 18.95 -4.51
CA GLN A 212 3.38 18.75 -4.80
C GLN A 212 3.18 17.54 -5.74
N ILE A 213 2.66 16.45 -5.18
CA ILE A 213 2.24 15.26 -5.91
C ILE A 213 0.80 15.40 -6.42
N LEU A 214 0.55 14.99 -7.66
CA LEU A 214 -0.76 15.00 -8.33
C LEU A 214 -1.72 13.98 -7.72
N CYS A 215 -1.24 12.74 -7.57
CA CYS A 215 -1.98 11.61 -7.04
C CYS A 215 -1.01 10.53 -6.55
N ILE A 216 -1.49 9.69 -5.63
CA ILE A 216 -0.93 8.35 -5.44
C ILE A 216 -1.80 7.39 -6.26
N TRP A 217 -1.18 6.66 -7.19
CA TRP A 217 -1.81 5.61 -7.98
C TRP A 217 -1.58 4.29 -7.23
N LEU A 218 -2.55 3.90 -6.41
CA LEU A 218 -2.46 2.70 -5.56
C LEU A 218 -2.79 1.44 -6.34
N ASP A 219 -2.07 0.37 -6.04
CA ASP A 219 -2.10 -0.87 -6.81
C ASP A 219 -1.82 -2.10 -5.93
N GLY A 220 -2.20 -3.31 -6.35
CA GLY A 220 -1.97 -4.54 -5.57
C GLY A 220 -3.03 -4.85 -4.49
N TYR A 221 -4.02 -3.99 -4.27
CA TYR A 221 -5.14 -4.22 -3.32
C TYR A 221 -5.82 -5.59 -3.51
N TRP A 222 -5.97 -6.02 -4.75
CA TRP A 222 -6.65 -7.27 -5.12
C TRP A 222 -5.96 -8.53 -4.59
N ASP A 223 -4.68 -8.47 -4.19
CA ASP A 223 -3.96 -9.60 -3.63
C ASP A 223 -4.54 -9.99 -2.26
N ARG A 224 -5.03 -9.00 -1.49
CA ARG A 224 -5.69 -9.17 -0.19
C ARG A 224 -6.93 -8.28 -0.05
N ARG A 225 -7.98 -8.59 -0.81
CA ARG A 225 -9.26 -7.84 -0.81
C ARG A 225 -9.91 -7.72 0.58
N GLU A 226 -9.85 -8.79 1.37
CA GLU A 226 -10.49 -8.87 2.70
C GLU A 226 -9.60 -8.38 3.85
N ALA A 227 -8.40 -7.84 3.57
CA ALA A 227 -7.53 -7.32 4.61
C ALA A 227 -7.93 -5.89 5.04
N ASN A 228 -7.71 -5.55 6.30
CA ASN A 228 -7.86 -4.16 6.74
C ASN A 228 -6.68 -3.32 6.21
N TRP A 229 -6.95 -2.41 5.26
CA TRP A 229 -5.94 -1.50 4.73
C TRP A 229 -5.89 -0.13 5.44
N HIS A 230 -6.64 0.02 6.54
CA HIS A 230 -6.87 1.29 7.26
C HIS A 230 -6.22 1.37 8.63
#